data_AF-A0A9D6KRW3-F1
#
_entry.id   AF-A0A9D6KRW3-F1
#
_cell.length_a   1.000
_cell.length_b   1.000
_cell.length_c   1.000
_cell.angle_alpha   90.00
_cell.angle_beta   90.00
_cell.angle_gamma   90.00
#
_symmetry.space_group_name_H-M   'P 1'
#
loop_
_entity.id
_entity.type
_entity.pdbx_description
1 polymer ?
#
loop_
_entity_poly.entity_id
_entity_poly.type
_entity_poly.pdbx_seq_one_letter_code
_entity_poly.pdbx_strand_id
1 'polypeptide(L)'
;MNDELSPEDELRLNVLFNTELKAVRIDESNMTLWALTPQGEASVPLKPNERADRYLKRVRELLSGHALGSPGGYPVHLTRWTRQSQAGLSTQHLAQLLLIAEEEAVVAVVHSPALTDELARYAWWCMPTIENARLMLMRDVVCQGSMGRTLAEFLVEHLAFLHEDDVGILDTVAVMLYSGVLSDAERLAIWKRGSSRNSYYVAFLELQPENLPSPRAARADLAGVPPLAGNPYGTMLDKALSGQGQTFLATTATILDRPEIQEVVNHTLNALANWCAPLRQADAAARASARAALLAAAPQRESDCAALDVLAAVDADTVRPIFLKTTAIGSLMRRKIQPVVTPLLDAIAVLRRQP
;
A
#
# COMPACT_ATOMS: atom_id res chain seq x y z
N MET A 1 -39.93 26.19 16.56
CA MET A 1 -38.63 25.82 15.99
C MET A 1 -38.92 25.40 14.57
N ASN A 2 -38.37 26.08 13.57
CA ASN A 2 -38.58 25.66 12.18
C ASN A 2 -37.91 24.32 11.98
N ASP A 3 -38.68 23.31 11.59
CA ASP A 3 -38.20 21.97 11.25
C ASP A 3 -37.87 21.81 9.76
N GLU A 4 -37.82 22.94 9.04
CA GLU A 4 -37.70 22.98 7.59
C GLU A 4 -36.45 23.77 7.16
N LEU A 5 -35.88 23.37 6.02
CA LEU A 5 -34.85 24.14 5.32
C LEU A 5 -35.39 25.52 4.93
N SER A 6 -34.51 26.45 4.52
CA SER A 6 -35.02 27.70 3.97
C SER A 6 -35.83 27.39 2.69
N PRO A 7 -36.98 28.06 2.44
CA PRO A 7 -37.78 27.78 1.23
C PRO A 7 -37.00 27.98 -0.07
N GLU A 8 -36.01 28.87 -0.04
CA GLU A 8 -35.12 29.11 -1.17
C GLU A 8 -34.20 27.92 -1.43
N ASP A 9 -33.57 27.36 -0.39
CA ASP A 9 -32.69 26.20 -0.55
C ASP A 9 -33.48 24.94 -0.86
N GLU A 10 -34.64 24.74 -0.23
CA GLU A 10 -35.51 23.60 -0.54
C GLU A 10 -35.91 23.58 -2.03
N LEU A 11 -36.30 24.74 -2.57
CA LEU A 11 -36.60 24.86 -4.01
C LEU A 11 -35.36 24.55 -4.87
N ARG A 12 -34.19 25.10 -4.53
CA ARG A 12 -32.95 24.88 -5.29
C ARG A 12 -32.52 23.42 -5.28
N LEU A 13 -32.61 22.75 -4.12
CA LEU A 13 -32.28 21.33 -3.97
C LEU A 13 -33.27 20.47 -4.75
N ASN A 14 -34.57 20.76 -4.69
CA ASN A 14 -35.56 20.05 -5.51
C ASN A 14 -35.35 20.23 -7.01
N VAL A 15 -34.94 21.43 -7.46
CA VAL A 15 -34.55 21.65 -8.87
C VAL A 15 -33.32 20.80 -9.22
N LEU A 16 -32.32 20.76 -8.35
CA LEU A 16 -31.12 19.94 -8.54
C LEU A 16 -31.46 18.44 -8.64
N PHE A 17 -32.38 17.94 -7.81
CA PHE A 17 -32.83 16.54 -7.82
C PHE A 17 -33.59 16.12 -9.07
N ASN A 18 -34.09 17.07 -9.87
CA ASN A 18 -34.67 16.79 -11.18
C ASN A 18 -33.62 16.66 -12.29
N THR A 19 -32.33 16.77 -11.95
CA THR A 19 -31.21 16.50 -12.86
C THR A 19 -30.63 15.11 -12.61
N GLU A 20 -29.90 14.57 -13.58
CA GLU A 20 -29.19 13.31 -13.40
C GLU A 20 -27.94 13.53 -12.53
N LEU A 21 -27.99 13.11 -11.27
CA LEU A 21 -26.88 13.22 -10.33
C LEU A 21 -25.97 11.99 -10.39
N LYS A 22 -24.66 12.22 -10.33
CA LYS A 22 -23.62 11.17 -10.24
C LYS A 22 -23.01 11.06 -8.86
N ALA A 23 -22.81 12.20 -8.20
CA ALA A 23 -22.24 12.29 -6.86
C ALA A 23 -22.59 13.65 -6.23
N VAL A 24 -22.63 13.71 -4.89
CA VAL A 24 -22.89 14.92 -4.11
C VAL A 24 -21.92 14.99 -2.95
N ARG A 25 -21.34 16.17 -2.71
CA ARG A 25 -20.53 16.49 -1.53
C ARG A 25 -20.92 17.85 -0.98
N ILE A 26 -20.66 18.10 0.31
CA ILE A 26 -20.93 19.39 0.92
C ILE A 26 -19.62 19.95 1.48
N ASP A 27 -19.31 21.19 1.09
CA ASP A 27 -18.31 22.00 1.76
C ASP A 27 -18.99 22.67 2.96
N GLU A 28 -18.84 22.08 4.14
CA GLU A 28 -19.46 22.57 5.37
C GLU A 28 -18.92 23.94 5.79
N SER A 29 -17.65 24.23 5.49
CA SER A 29 -17.02 25.50 5.87
C SER A 29 -17.60 26.67 5.06
N ASN A 30 -17.80 26.45 3.76
CA ASN A 30 -18.38 27.44 2.86
C ASN A 30 -19.91 27.31 2.70
N MET A 31 -20.55 26.40 3.45
CA MET A 31 -21.98 26.10 3.36
C MET A 31 -22.43 25.94 1.90
N THR A 32 -21.73 25.11 1.13
CA THR A 32 -22.03 24.94 -0.31
C THR A 32 -22.16 23.45 -0.64
N LEU A 33 -23.31 23.08 -1.19
CA LEU A 33 -23.51 21.75 -1.77
C LEU A 33 -22.98 21.74 -3.20
N TRP A 34 -22.19 20.73 -3.53
CA TRP A 34 -21.68 20.47 -4.86
C TRP A 34 -22.27 19.17 -5.39
N ALA A 35 -22.66 19.17 -6.65
CA ALA A 35 -23.19 18.01 -7.34
C ALA A 35 -22.46 17.80 -8.66
N LEU A 36 -22.07 16.55 -8.92
CA LEU A 36 -21.52 16.12 -10.19
C LEU A 36 -22.66 15.60 -11.06
N THR A 37 -22.76 16.12 -12.28
CA THR A 37 -23.77 15.76 -13.29
C THR A 37 -23.07 15.35 -14.59
N PRO A 38 -23.77 14.73 -15.57
CA PRO A 38 -23.20 14.46 -16.89
C PRO A 38 -22.69 15.71 -17.61
N GLN A 39 -23.24 16.90 -17.31
CA GLN A 39 -22.88 18.16 -17.94
C GLN A 39 -21.77 18.93 -17.20
N GLY A 40 -21.30 18.42 -16.05
CA GLY A 40 -20.27 19.05 -15.23
C GLY A 40 -20.72 19.26 -13.78
N GLU A 41 -20.05 20.18 -13.09
CA GLU A 41 -20.34 20.51 -11.70
C GLU A 41 -21.46 21.54 -11.57
N ALA A 42 -22.38 21.29 -10.65
CA ALA A 42 -23.38 22.24 -10.18
C ALA A 42 -23.15 22.54 -8.70
N SER A 43 -23.50 23.75 -8.27
CA SER A 43 -23.36 24.17 -6.87
C SER A 43 -24.62 24.85 -6.35
N VAL A 44 -24.98 24.58 -5.11
CA VAL A 44 -26.05 25.25 -4.37
C VAL A 44 -25.46 25.88 -3.11
N PRO A 45 -25.24 27.20 -3.08
CA PRO A 45 -24.90 27.91 -1.85
C PRO A 45 -26.07 27.82 -0.88
N LEU A 46 -25.82 27.25 0.30
CA LEU A 46 -26.80 27.02 1.35
C LEU A 46 -26.92 28.27 2.22
N LYS A 47 -28.15 28.64 2.54
CA LYS A 47 -28.53 29.78 3.37
C LYS A 47 -29.20 29.28 4.65
N PRO A 48 -28.41 28.86 5.66
CA PRO A 48 -28.96 28.30 6.89
C PRO A 48 -29.81 29.34 7.61
N ASN A 49 -31.05 28.96 7.96
CA ASN A 49 -31.97 29.75 8.79
C ASN A 49 -31.84 29.41 10.29
N GLU A 50 -30.89 28.54 10.64
CA GLU A 50 -30.61 28.05 11.99
C GLU A 50 -29.11 27.72 12.15
N ARG A 51 -28.75 26.96 13.19
CA ARG A 51 -27.37 26.50 13.37
C ARG A 51 -26.94 25.57 12.24
N ALA A 52 -25.74 25.80 11.71
CA ALA A 52 -25.21 25.10 10.55
C ALA A 52 -25.20 23.57 10.69
N ASP A 53 -24.86 23.03 11.86
CA ASP A 53 -24.86 21.59 12.15
C ASP A 53 -26.24 20.95 11.96
N ARG A 54 -27.29 21.59 12.48
CA ARG A 54 -28.67 21.12 12.33
C ARG A 54 -29.16 21.28 10.90
N TYR A 55 -28.80 22.39 10.27
CA TYR A 55 -29.16 22.66 8.88
C TYR A 55 -28.57 21.63 7.92
N LEU A 56 -27.27 21.35 8.06
CA LEU A 56 -26.56 20.36 7.26
C LEU A 56 -27.11 18.95 7.47
N LYS A 57 -27.47 18.59 8.70
CA LYS A 57 -28.17 17.34 8.98
C LYS A 57 -29.47 17.22 8.17
N ARG A 58 -30.28 18.28 8.14
CA ARG A 58 -31.54 18.31 7.37
C ARG A 58 -31.32 18.24 5.86
N VAL A 59 -30.29 18.92 5.35
CA VAL A 59 -29.90 18.81 3.93
C VAL A 59 -29.58 17.36 3.59
N ARG A 60 -28.83 16.66 4.43
CA ARG A 60 -28.48 15.26 4.21
C ARG A 60 -29.64 14.27 4.43
N GLU A 61 -30.58 14.59 5.32
CA GLU A 61 -31.87 13.87 5.43
C GLU A 61 -32.66 13.97 4.12
N LEU A 62 -32.73 15.16 3.52
CA LEU A 62 -33.39 15.37 2.24
C LEU A 62 -32.69 14.61 1.09
N LEU A 63 -31.35 14.68 1.02
CA LEU A 63 -30.55 13.92 0.06
C LEU A 63 -30.77 12.40 0.21
N SER A 64 -30.78 11.90 1.44
CA SER A 64 -31.03 10.48 1.74
C SER A 64 -32.43 10.06 1.32
N GLY A 65 -33.45 10.89 1.57
CA GLY A 65 -34.82 10.66 1.13
C GLY A 65 -34.92 10.56 -0.40
N HIS A 66 -34.23 11.44 -1.13
CA HIS A 66 -34.17 11.43 -2.59
C HIS A 66 -33.45 10.19 -3.13
N ALA A 67 -32.25 9.89 -2.63
CA ALA A 67 -31.39 8.85 -3.17
C ALA A 67 -31.84 7.42 -2.81
N LEU A 68 -32.36 7.23 -1.59
CA LEU A 68 -32.66 5.91 -1.02
C LEU A 68 -34.17 5.63 -0.88
N GLY A 69 -35.03 6.63 -1.11
CA GLY A 69 -36.48 6.46 -1.02
C GLY A 69 -37.02 6.19 0.40
N SER A 70 -36.25 6.54 1.45
CA SER A 70 -36.62 6.32 2.85
C SER A 70 -37.04 7.62 3.53
N PRO A 71 -38.34 7.85 3.80
CA PRO A 71 -38.78 9.03 4.53
C PRO A 71 -38.38 8.95 6.01
N GLY A 72 -37.53 9.88 6.46
CA GLY A 72 -37.17 10.07 7.88
C GLY A 72 -35.94 9.30 8.39
N GLY A 73 -35.14 8.69 7.52
CA GLY A 73 -33.99 7.88 7.90
C GLY A 73 -32.64 8.56 7.67
N TYR A 74 -32.20 9.43 8.59
CA TYR A 74 -30.77 9.77 8.73
C TYR A 74 -29.98 8.52 9.19
N PRO A 75 -28.66 8.38 8.95
CA PRO A 75 -27.99 7.09 8.82
C PRO A 75 -27.60 6.47 10.17
N VAL A 76 -28.59 6.19 11.02
CA VAL A 76 -28.43 5.26 12.17
C VAL A 76 -28.20 3.81 11.66
N HIS A 77 -28.27 3.59 10.34
CA HIS A 77 -28.19 2.27 9.73
C HIS A 77 -26.91 1.97 8.95
N LEU A 78 -25.96 2.89 8.74
CA LEU A 78 -24.66 2.51 8.14
C LEU A 78 -23.96 1.41 8.97
N THR A 79 -24.11 1.43 10.30
CA THR A 79 -23.58 0.41 11.22
C THR A 79 -24.29 -0.95 11.13
N ARG A 80 -25.52 -1.01 10.62
CA ARG A 80 -26.23 -2.27 10.30
C ARG A 80 -25.98 -2.70 8.85
N TRP A 81 -25.77 -1.74 7.96
CA TRP A 81 -25.50 -1.96 6.54
C TRP A 81 -24.11 -2.56 6.32
N THR A 82 -23.13 -2.23 7.16
CA THR A 82 -21.84 -2.93 7.22
C THR A 82 -21.94 -4.38 7.73
N ARG A 83 -23.04 -4.75 8.41
CA ARG A 83 -23.31 -6.13 8.89
C ARG A 83 -24.12 -6.97 7.90
N GLN A 84 -24.95 -6.34 7.07
CA GLN A 84 -25.58 -7.00 5.92
C GLN A 84 -24.47 -7.20 4.88
N SER A 85 -24.22 -8.44 4.44
CA SER A 85 -23.00 -8.78 3.71
C SER A 85 -22.74 -7.84 2.52
N GLN A 86 -21.58 -7.17 2.52
CA GLN A 86 -21.04 -6.41 1.38
C GLN A 86 -21.03 -7.22 0.06
N ALA A 87 -21.13 -8.55 0.16
CA ALA A 87 -21.23 -9.51 -0.95
C ALA A 87 -22.54 -9.44 -1.77
N GLY A 88 -23.48 -8.54 -1.47
CA GLY A 88 -24.77 -8.43 -2.18
C GLY A 88 -25.12 -7.05 -2.73
N LEU A 89 -24.21 -6.06 -2.65
CA LEU A 89 -24.50 -4.71 -3.11
C LEU A 89 -24.32 -4.58 -4.63
N SER A 90 -25.39 -4.17 -5.30
CA SER A 90 -25.32 -3.81 -6.72
C SER A 90 -24.61 -2.46 -6.92
N THR A 91 -24.05 -2.26 -8.10
CA THR A 91 -23.46 -0.99 -8.53
C THR A 91 -24.44 0.18 -8.42
N GLN A 92 -25.73 -0.06 -8.66
CA GLN A 92 -26.78 0.95 -8.49
C GLN A 92 -26.90 1.44 -7.05
N HIS A 93 -26.86 0.54 -6.06
CA HIS A 93 -26.90 0.94 -4.65
C HIS A 93 -25.66 1.73 -4.25
N LEU A 94 -24.49 1.34 -4.75
CA LEU A 94 -23.26 2.10 -4.53
C LEU A 94 -23.34 3.51 -5.13
N ALA A 95 -23.93 3.66 -6.32
CA ALA A 95 -24.16 4.97 -6.92
C ALA A 95 -25.06 5.86 -6.05
N GLN A 96 -26.14 5.30 -5.49
CA GLN A 96 -27.05 6.03 -4.59
C GLN A 96 -26.36 6.51 -3.31
N LEU A 97 -25.42 5.73 -2.76
CA LEU A 97 -24.62 6.15 -1.60
C LEU A 97 -23.77 7.38 -1.87
N LEU A 98 -23.33 7.61 -3.10
CA LEU A 98 -22.56 8.80 -3.46
C LEU A 98 -23.42 10.06 -3.55
N LEU A 99 -24.75 9.95 -3.44
CA LEU A 99 -25.67 11.08 -3.53
C LEU A 99 -26.05 11.67 -2.16
N ILE A 100 -25.70 11.02 -1.05
CA ILE A 100 -26.17 11.43 0.29
C ILE A 100 -25.24 12.43 1.00
N ALA A 101 -24.08 12.73 0.41
CA ALA A 101 -23.07 13.64 0.96
C ALA A 101 -22.58 13.28 2.38
N GLU A 102 -22.51 11.98 2.68
CA GLU A 102 -21.95 11.42 3.92
C GLU A 102 -20.56 10.81 3.63
N GLU A 103 -19.57 11.15 4.46
CA GLU A 103 -18.21 10.64 4.31
C GLU A 103 -18.17 9.11 4.46
N GLU A 104 -18.88 8.56 5.44
CA GLU A 104 -18.95 7.12 5.67
C GLU A 104 -19.57 6.34 4.50
N ALA A 105 -20.46 6.99 3.73
CA ALA A 105 -21.04 6.40 2.53
C ALA A 105 -19.99 6.30 1.41
N VAL A 106 -19.16 7.35 1.23
CA VAL A 106 -18.04 7.32 0.30
C VAL A 106 -17.02 6.24 0.70
N VAL A 107 -16.67 6.17 1.99
CA VAL A 107 -15.78 5.10 2.51
C VAL A 107 -16.37 3.72 2.22
N ALA A 108 -17.67 3.51 2.44
CA ALA A 108 -18.33 2.24 2.18
C ALA A 108 -18.27 1.85 0.69
N VAL A 109 -18.45 2.81 -0.21
CA VAL A 109 -18.33 2.59 -1.66
C VAL A 109 -16.91 2.17 -2.05
N VAL A 110 -15.90 2.90 -1.57
CA VAL A 110 -14.49 2.62 -1.84
C VAL A 110 -14.05 1.25 -1.31
N HIS A 111 -14.64 0.78 -0.20
CA HIS A 111 -14.37 -0.56 0.36
C HIS A 111 -15.11 -1.69 -0.36
N SER A 112 -16.15 -1.39 -1.15
CA SER A 112 -17.01 -2.42 -1.73
C SER A 112 -16.28 -3.29 -2.75
N PRO A 113 -16.47 -4.62 -2.74
CA PRO A 113 -15.96 -5.48 -3.81
C PRO A 113 -16.67 -5.25 -5.16
N ALA A 114 -17.84 -4.60 -5.15
CA ALA A 114 -18.59 -4.24 -6.36
C ALA A 114 -18.22 -2.85 -6.93
N LEU A 115 -17.14 -2.24 -6.42
CA LEU A 115 -16.61 -0.98 -6.96
C LEU A 115 -16.29 -1.14 -8.45
N THR A 116 -16.58 -0.10 -9.24
CA THR A 116 -16.17 0.01 -10.65
C THR A 116 -15.24 1.21 -10.80
N ASP A 117 -14.48 1.28 -11.91
CA ASP A 117 -13.64 2.46 -12.22
C ASP A 117 -14.47 3.76 -12.25
N GLU A 118 -15.69 3.70 -12.77
CA GLU A 118 -16.60 4.85 -12.82
C GLU A 118 -17.04 5.30 -11.42
N LEU A 119 -17.45 4.36 -10.56
CA LEU A 119 -17.81 4.67 -9.17
C LEU A 119 -16.59 5.15 -8.37
N ALA A 120 -15.40 4.63 -8.65
CA ALA A 120 -14.15 5.10 -8.05
C ALA A 120 -13.89 6.56 -8.42
N ARG A 121 -14.14 6.97 -9.67
CA ARG A 121 -14.04 8.38 -10.10
C ARG A 121 -15.00 9.29 -9.32
N TYR A 122 -16.24 8.85 -9.14
CA TYR A 122 -17.24 9.61 -8.38
C TYR A 122 -16.90 9.70 -6.88
N ALA A 123 -16.48 8.60 -6.27
CA ALA A 123 -16.02 8.57 -4.89
C ALA A 123 -14.77 9.44 -4.68
N TRP A 124 -13.82 9.38 -5.63
CA TRP A 124 -12.64 10.24 -5.64
C TRP A 124 -12.99 11.72 -5.69
N TRP A 125 -13.94 12.10 -6.56
CA TRP A 125 -14.44 13.46 -6.64
C TRP A 125 -15.08 13.93 -5.32
N CYS A 126 -15.78 13.05 -4.62
CA CYS A 126 -16.35 13.36 -3.30
C CYS A 126 -15.28 13.58 -2.23
N MET A 127 -14.30 12.68 -2.16
CA MET A 127 -13.37 12.61 -1.03
C MET A 127 -11.97 12.11 -1.48
N PRO A 128 -11.13 13.02 -2.02
CA PRO A 128 -9.80 12.69 -2.54
C PRO A 128 -8.75 12.60 -1.41
N THR A 129 -8.71 11.48 -0.70
CA THR A 129 -7.76 11.23 0.41
C THR A 129 -6.73 10.16 0.05
N ILE A 130 -5.58 10.16 0.75
CA ILE A 130 -4.53 9.16 0.59
C ILE A 130 -5.07 7.75 0.87
N GLU A 131 -5.90 7.60 1.90
CA GLU A 131 -6.54 6.34 2.29
C GLU A 131 -7.42 5.78 1.17
N ASN A 132 -8.28 6.63 0.58
CA ASN A 132 -9.15 6.23 -0.52
C ASN A 132 -8.35 5.90 -1.77
N ALA A 133 -7.34 6.70 -2.12
CA ALA A 133 -6.47 6.42 -3.26
C ALA A 133 -5.76 5.06 -3.11
N ARG A 134 -5.19 4.78 -1.92
CA ARG A 134 -4.57 3.50 -1.62
C ARG A 134 -5.56 2.34 -1.81
N LEU A 135 -6.73 2.43 -1.18
CA LEU A 135 -7.69 1.33 -1.22
C LEU A 135 -8.24 1.07 -2.63
N MET A 136 -8.57 2.13 -3.36
CA MET A 136 -9.06 2.00 -4.74
C MET A 136 -7.99 1.42 -5.67
N LEU A 137 -6.72 1.83 -5.54
CA LEU A 137 -5.63 1.29 -6.36
C LEU A 137 -5.32 -0.19 -6.13
N MET A 138 -5.74 -0.76 -4.99
CA MET A 138 -5.65 -2.21 -4.76
C MET A 138 -6.69 -3.01 -5.54
N ARG A 139 -7.62 -2.37 -6.28
CA ARG A 139 -8.65 -3.04 -7.07
C ARG A 139 -8.23 -3.10 -8.54
N ASP A 140 -8.20 -4.31 -9.10
CA ASP A 140 -7.88 -4.53 -10.52
C ASP A 140 -8.73 -3.68 -11.47
N VAL A 141 -10.03 -3.58 -11.18
CA VAL A 141 -10.98 -2.79 -11.97
C VAL A 141 -10.67 -1.29 -11.99
N VAL A 142 -9.94 -0.77 -11.00
CA VAL A 142 -9.53 0.64 -10.91
C VAL A 142 -8.13 0.82 -11.48
N CYS A 143 -7.15 -0.02 -11.10
CA CYS A 143 -5.78 0.16 -11.57
C CYS A 143 -5.63 -0.09 -13.08
N GLN A 144 -6.48 -0.96 -13.67
CA GLN A 144 -6.56 -1.17 -15.12
C GLN A 144 -7.48 -0.16 -15.82
N GLY A 145 -8.21 0.64 -15.05
CA GLY A 145 -9.14 1.66 -15.54
C GLY A 145 -8.50 3.04 -15.70
N SER A 146 -9.35 4.05 -15.92
CA SER A 146 -8.92 5.43 -16.08
C SER A 146 -8.43 6.06 -14.76
N MET A 147 -8.93 5.58 -13.62
CA MET A 147 -8.55 6.11 -12.32
C MET A 147 -7.18 5.64 -11.84
N GLY A 148 -6.67 4.50 -12.31
CA GLY A 148 -5.37 3.96 -11.92
C GLY A 148 -4.24 4.99 -12.00
N ARG A 149 -4.12 5.68 -13.14
CA ARG A 149 -3.10 6.72 -13.32
C ARG A 149 -3.34 7.93 -12.41
N THR A 150 -4.56 8.45 -12.39
CA THR A 150 -4.95 9.62 -11.58
C THR A 150 -4.63 9.43 -10.11
N LEU A 151 -4.96 8.26 -9.55
CA LEU A 151 -4.72 7.97 -8.14
C LEU A 151 -3.23 7.80 -7.83
N ALA A 152 -2.46 7.19 -8.74
CA ALA A 152 -1.03 7.03 -8.53
C ALA A 152 -0.27 8.36 -8.63
N GLU A 153 -0.64 9.25 -9.56
CA GLU A 153 -0.11 10.61 -9.65
C GLU A 153 -0.32 11.36 -8.34
N PHE A 154 -1.57 11.34 -7.84
CA PHE A 154 -1.89 11.91 -6.54
C PHE A 154 -1.00 11.35 -5.44
N LEU A 155 -0.85 10.03 -5.33
CA LEU A 155 -0.02 9.42 -4.29
C LEU A 155 1.46 9.80 -4.43
N VAL A 156 2.02 9.87 -5.64
CA VAL A 156 3.42 10.27 -5.87
C VAL A 156 3.67 11.70 -5.41
N GLU A 157 2.76 12.62 -5.72
CA GLU A 157 2.83 14.02 -5.28
C GLU A 157 2.72 14.12 -3.76
N HIS A 158 1.86 13.31 -3.14
CA HIS A 158 1.59 13.39 -1.71
C HIS A 158 2.55 12.56 -0.84
N LEU A 159 3.37 11.70 -1.46
CA LEU A 159 4.30 10.81 -0.76
C LEU A 159 5.32 11.54 0.11
N ALA A 160 5.65 12.80 -0.21
CA ALA A 160 6.53 13.63 0.60
C ALA A 160 5.88 14.13 1.90
N PHE A 161 4.55 14.18 1.97
CA PHE A 161 3.80 14.66 3.14
C PHE A 161 3.57 13.59 4.20
N LEU A 162 3.78 12.31 3.89
CA LEU A 162 3.79 11.21 4.86
C LEU A 162 5.03 11.23 5.77
N HIS A 163 5.64 12.40 5.95
CA HIS A 163 6.85 12.57 6.73
C HIS A 163 6.62 12.01 8.15
N GLU A 164 7.51 11.12 8.59
CA GLU A 164 7.44 10.41 9.88
C GLU A 164 6.42 9.29 10.00
N ASP A 165 5.54 9.10 9.00
CA ASP A 165 4.67 7.94 8.90
C ASP A 165 5.31 6.85 8.05
N ASP A 166 6.30 6.15 8.62
CA ASP A 166 6.99 5.05 7.94
C ASP A 166 6.04 3.91 7.52
N VAL A 167 4.96 3.66 8.29
CA VAL A 167 3.95 2.66 7.92
C VAL A 167 3.12 3.14 6.73
N GLY A 168 2.67 4.40 6.75
CA GLY A 168 2.00 5.02 5.61
C GLY A 168 2.85 5.02 4.35
N ILE A 169 4.17 5.27 4.47
CA ILE A 169 5.11 5.17 3.34
C ILE A 169 5.16 3.74 2.80
N LEU A 170 5.31 2.73 3.67
CA LEU A 170 5.33 1.32 3.27
C LEU A 170 4.07 0.95 2.49
N ASP A 171 2.91 1.21 3.07
CA ASP A 171 1.61 0.88 2.46
C ASP A 171 1.42 1.59 1.12
N THR A 172 1.76 2.89 1.07
CA THR A 172 1.59 3.70 -0.14
C THR A 172 2.49 3.20 -1.28
N VAL A 173 3.76 2.94 -1.00
CA VAL A 173 4.69 2.42 -2.02
C VAL A 173 4.28 1.01 -2.45
N ALA A 174 3.88 0.15 -1.51
CA ALA A 174 3.42 -1.20 -1.82
C ALA A 174 2.21 -1.19 -2.76
N VAL A 175 1.20 -0.38 -2.47
CA VAL A 175 0.01 -0.24 -3.34
C VAL A 175 0.39 0.27 -4.74
N MET A 176 1.22 1.31 -4.83
CA MET A 176 1.62 1.84 -6.13
C MET A 176 2.42 0.82 -6.95
N LEU A 177 3.32 0.06 -6.31
CA LEU A 177 4.07 -1.01 -6.99
C LEU A 177 3.18 -2.18 -7.42
N TYR A 178 2.24 -2.59 -6.55
CA TYR A 178 1.28 -3.65 -6.83
C TYR A 178 0.37 -3.29 -8.01
N SER A 179 -0.11 -2.05 -8.06
CA SER A 179 -1.04 -1.58 -9.09
C SER A 179 -0.47 -1.62 -10.51
N GLY A 180 0.87 -1.63 -10.66
CA GLY A 180 1.54 -1.68 -11.97
C GLY A 180 1.43 -0.41 -12.82
N VAL A 181 0.84 0.67 -12.30
CA VAL A 181 0.56 1.89 -13.07
C VAL A 181 1.71 2.91 -13.07
N LEU A 182 2.71 2.72 -12.21
CA LEU A 182 3.86 3.63 -12.14
C LEU A 182 4.74 3.51 -13.38
N SER A 183 5.17 4.66 -13.91
CA SER A 183 6.23 4.70 -14.91
C SER A 183 7.60 4.33 -14.31
N ASP A 184 8.55 3.91 -15.14
CA ASP A 184 9.91 3.62 -14.68
C ASP A 184 10.61 4.85 -14.09
N ALA A 185 10.28 6.06 -14.57
CA ALA A 185 10.79 7.31 -14.02
C ALA A 185 10.28 7.55 -12.59
N GLU A 186 8.99 7.29 -12.32
CA GLU A 186 8.40 7.41 -10.99
C GLU A 186 8.92 6.32 -10.05
N ARG A 187 9.02 5.06 -10.52
CA ARG A 187 9.66 3.97 -9.77
C ARG A 187 11.07 4.34 -9.35
N LEU A 188 11.87 4.89 -10.27
CA LEU A 188 13.22 5.36 -9.99
C LEU A 188 13.24 6.55 -9.02
N ALA A 189 12.30 7.49 -9.15
CA ALA A 189 12.20 8.65 -8.26
C ALA A 189 11.86 8.24 -6.82
N ILE A 190 10.91 7.31 -6.63
CA ILE A 190 10.56 6.75 -5.32
C ILE A 190 11.77 5.99 -4.75
N TRP A 191 12.41 5.13 -5.54
CA TRP A 191 13.59 4.38 -5.13
C TRP A 191 14.72 5.28 -4.60
N LYS A 192 14.98 6.41 -5.28
CA LYS A 192 16.00 7.38 -4.85
C LYS A 192 15.71 7.99 -3.47
N ARG A 193 14.45 8.05 -3.02
CA ARG A 193 14.11 8.55 -1.67
C ARG A 193 14.56 7.58 -0.57
N GLY A 194 14.76 6.31 -0.91
CA GLY A 194 15.23 5.27 0.02
C GLY A 194 16.56 5.59 0.68
N SER A 195 17.45 6.36 0.03
CA SER A 195 18.73 6.76 0.64
C SER A 195 18.55 7.71 1.82
N SER A 196 17.47 8.49 1.83
CA SER A 196 17.12 9.36 2.97
C SER A 196 16.30 8.63 4.03
N ARG A 197 15.40 7.73 3.61
CA ARG A 197 14.49 7.01 4.50
C ARG A 197 14.24 5.62 3.98
N ASN A 198 14.67 4.61 4.73
CA ASN A 198 14.73 3.24 4.23
C ASN A 198 13.37 2.54 4.06
N SER A 199 12.29 3.07 4.63
CA SER A 199 10.92 2.59 4.39
C SER A 199 10.53 2.59 2.91
N TYR A 200 11.07 3.52 2.09
CA TYR A 200 10.83 3.52 0.65
C TYR A 200 11.39 2.30 -0.09
N TYR A 201 12.38 1.59 0.46
CA TYR A 201 12.98 0.43 -0.21
C TYR A 201 12.22 -0.87 0.02
N VAL A 202 11.59 -1.02 1.18
CA VAL A 202 11.07 -2.30 1.67
C VAL A 202 10.08 -2.92 0.69
N ALA A 203 9.09 -2.15 0.23
CA ALA A 203 8.08 -2.63 -0.71
C ALA A 203 8.68 -3.08 -2.06
N PHE A 204 9.79 -2.50 -2.51
CA PHE A 204 10.50 -2.99 -3.69
C PHE A 204 11.13 -4.36 -3.45
N LEU A 205 11.71 -4.57 -2.27
CA LEU A 205 12.28 -5.87 -1.90
C LEU A 205 11.21 -6.96 -1.77
N GLU A 206 10.03 -6.60 -1.27
CA GLU A 206 8.92 -7.53 -1.10
C GLU A 206 8.24 -7.90 -2.41
N LEU A 207 7.94 -6.91 -3.25
CA LEU A 207 7.07 -7.09 -4.41
C LEU A 207 7.82 -7.26 -5.74
N GLN A 208 9.03 -6.68 -5.85
CA GLN A 208 9.78 -6.63 -7.11
C GLN A 208 11.29 -6.93 -6.94
N PRO A 209 11.69 -7.98 -6.19
CA PRO A 209 13.10 -8.24 -5.88
C PRO A 209 13.99 -8.51 -7.09
N GLU A 210 13.41 -8.93 -8.23
CA GLU A 210 14.14 -9.22 -9.46
C GLU A 210 14.12 -8.06 -10.47
N ASN A 211 13.46 -6.95 -10.15
CA ASN A 211 13.31 -5.78 -11.02
C ASN A 211 13.51 -4.47 -10.24
N LEU A 212 14.54 -4.44 -9.41
CA LEU A 212 14.93 -3.28 -8.60
C LEU A 212 15.52 -2.18 -9.50
N PRO A 213 15.16 -0.89 -9.27
CA PRO A 213 15.73 0.22 -10.01
C PRO A 213 17.23 0.39 -9.77
N SER A 214 17.93 0.88 -10.79
CA SER A 214 19.39 1.14 -10.75
C SER A 214 20.22 -0.08 -10.31
N PRO A 215 20.17 -1.20 -11.05
CA PRO A 215 20.89 -2.40 -10.67
C PRO A 215 22.39 -2.17 -10.55
N ARG A 216 22.98 -2.76 -9.52
CA ARG A 216 24.43 -2.87 -9.34
C ARG A 216 25.01 -3.86 -10.34
N ALA A 217 26.32 -3.76 -10.56
CA ALA A 217 27.04 -4.74 -11.36
C ALA A 217 26.96 -6.13 -10.71
N ALA A 218 26.82 -7.17 -11.54
CA ALA A 218 26.96 -8.55 -11.10
C ALA A 218 28.38 -8.81 -10.56
N ARG A 219 28.49 -9.78 -9.66
CA ARG A 219 29.79 -10.23 -9.17
C ARG A 219 30.59 -10.84 -10.32
N ALA A 220 31.86 -10.45 -10.45
CA ALA A 220 32.72 -10.85 -11.57
C ALA A 220 32.90 -12.38 -11.68
N ASP A 221 32.71 -13.09 -10.57
CA ASP A 221 32.82 -14.53 -10.46
C ASP A 221 31.48 -15.28 -10.61
N LEU A 222 30.39 -14.61 -11.03
CA LEU A 222 29.09 -15.24 -11.28
C LEU A 222 29.21 -16.43 -12.26
N ALA A 223 29.98 -16.28 -13.33
CA ALA A 223 30.19 -17.36 -14.31
C ALA A 223 30.87 -18.62 -13.74
N GLY A 224 31.44 -18.53 -12.53
CA GLY A 224 32.03 -19.65 -11.81
C GLY A 224 31.05 -20.38 -10.88
N VAL A 225 29.74 -20.17 -11.01
CA VAL A 225 28.71 -20.99 -10.35
C VAL A 225 28.49 -22.23 -11.22
N PRO A 226 28.67 -23.45 -10.68
CA PRO A 226 28.50 -24.66 -11.46
C PRO A 226 27.01 -24.89 -11.78
N PRO A 227 26.65 -25.27 -13.02
CA PRO A 227 25.27 -25.53 -13.40
C PRO A 227 24.81 -26.88 -12.82
N LEU A 228 24.23 -26.84 -11.62
CA LEU A 228 23.68 -28.02 -10.94
C LEU A 228 22.15 -27.97 -10.98
N ALA A 229 21.56 -28.79 -11.85
CA ALA A 229 20.10 -28.84 -12.03
C ALA A 229 19.38 -29.16 -10.71
N GLY A 230 18.41 -28.32 -10.34
CA GLY A 230 17.63 -28.49 -9.11
C GLY A 230 18.40 -28.26 -7.82
N ASN A 231 19.62 -27.74 -7.87
CA ASN A 231 20.40 -27.44 -6.66
C ASN A 231 19.99 -26.06 -6.08
N PRO A 232 19.37 -26.00 -4.88
CA PRO A 232 18.93 -24.73 -4.30
C PRO A 232 20.07 -23.74 -4.00
N TYR A 233 21.28 -24.22 -3.71
CA TYR A 233 22.45 -23.32 -3.57
C TYR A 233 22.91 -22.78 -4.91
N GLY A 234 22.91 -23.60 -5.97
CA GLY A 234 23.21 -23.14 -7.33
C GLY A 234 22.26 -22.00 -7.73
N THR A 235 20.95 -22.22 -7.58
CA THR A 235 19.92 -21.21 -7.81
C THR A 235 20.14 -19.94 -6.97
N MET A 236 20.41 -20.09 -5.67
CA MET A 236 20.62 -18.93 -4.81
C MET A 236 21.93 -18.19 -5.10
N LEU A 237 22.99 -18.87 -5.52
CA LEU A 237 24.23 -18.22 -5.93
C LEU A 237 24.04 -17.47 -7.24
N ASP A 238 23.44 -18.08 -8.27
CA ASP A 238 23.13 -17.37 -9.53
C ASP A 238 22.32 -16.10 -9.25
N LYS A 239 21.33 -16.22 -8.37
CA LYS A 239 20.51 -15.10 -7.91
C LYS A 239 21.33 -14.05 -7.17
N ALA A 240 22.02 -14.41 -6.08
CA ALA A 240 22.77 -13.51 -5.21
C ALA A 240 23.90 -12.78 -5.92
N LEU A 241 24.56 -13.46 -6.87
CA LEU A 241 25.72 -12.94 -7.60
C LEU A 241 25.33 -12.13 -8.83
N SER A 242 24.07 -12.19 -9.28
CA SER A 242 23.53 -11.34 -10.35
C SER A 242 23.50 -9.85 -9.97
N GLY A 243 23.33 -8.97 -10.95
CA GLY A 243 23.20 -7.52 -10.69
C GLY A 243 21.98 -7.18 -9.82
N GLN A 244 20.85 -7.89 -10.03
CA GLN A 244 19.65 -7.73 -9.21
C GLN A 244 19.88 -8.25 -7.79
N GLY A 245 20.51 -9.42 -7.62
CA GLY A 245 20.87 -9.95 -6.31
C GLY A 245 21.84 -9.04 -5.53
N GLN A 246 22.85 -8.49 -6.20
CA GLN A 246 23.76 -7.51 -5.58
C GLN A 246 23.03 -6.23 -5.17
N THR A 247 22.00 -5.83 -5.92
CA THR A 247 21.14 -4.69 -5.57
C THR A 247 20.26 -5.00 -4.36
N PHE A 248 19.64 -6.17 -4.35
CA PHE A 248 18.82 -6.68 -3.24
C PHE A 248 19.66 -6.73 -1.96
N LEU A 249 20.78 -7.45 -1.97
CA LEU A 249 21.68 -7.60 -0.83
C LEU A 249 22.17 -6.25 -0.30
N ALA A 250 22.59 -5.34 -1.20
CA ALA A 250 23.05 -4.02 -0.79
C ALA A 250 21.94 -3.20 -0.12
N THR A 251 20.72 -3.27 -0.65
CA THR A 251 19.57 -2.53 -0.13
C THR A 251 19.13 -3.10 1.21
N THR A 252 19.05 -4.42 1.34
CA THR A 252 18.80 -5.12 2.61
C THR A 252 19.82 -4.69 3.68
N ALA A 253 21.12 -4.62 3.32
CA ALA A 253 22.15 -4.14 4.24
C ALA A 253 21.89 -2.69 4.68
N THR A 254 21.58 -1.79 3.74
CA THR A 254 21.27 -0.39 4.02
C THR A 254 20.07 -0.23 4.96
N ILE A 255 19.02 -1.05 4.77
CA ILE A 255 17.85 -1.01 5.66
C ILE A 255 18.23 -1.52 7.05
N LEU A 256 18.88 -2.68 7.15
CA LEU A 256 19.20 -3.34 8.42
C LEU A 256 20.28 -2.63 9.24
N ASP A 257 21.19 -1.89 8.59
CA ASP A 257 22.20 -1.07 9.28
C ASP A 257 21.56 0.05 10.11
N ARG A 258 20.51 0.69 9.56
CA ARG A 258 19.86 1.83 10.22
C ARG A 258 18.33 1.83 10.09
N PRO A 259 17.62 0.79 10.56
CA PRO A 259 16.16 0.78 10.54
C PRO A 259 15.60 1.85 11.49
N GLU A 260 14.51 2.50 11.06
CA GLU A 260 13.84 3.53 11.85
C GLU A 260 12.80 2.93 12.80
N ILE A 261 11.96 2.01 12.32
CA ILE A 261 10.87 1.38 13.09
C ILE A 261 10.87 -0.15 12.99
N GLN A 262 10.08 -0.82 13.84
CA GLN A 262 10.04 -2.29 13.94
C GLN A 262 9.43 -2.93 12.69
N GLU A 263 8.43 -2.27 12.10
CA GLU A 263 7.73 -2.69 10.90
C GLU A 263 8.72 -2.80 9.72
N VAL A 264 9.58 -1.79 9.53
CA VAL A 264 10.64 -1.82 8.51
C VAL A 264 11.56 -3.03 8.70
N VAL A 265 11.91 -3.40 9.93
CA VAL A 265 12.72 -4.60 10.22
C VAL A 265 11.94 -5.87 9.88
N ASN A 266 10.71 -6.01 10.36
CA ASN A 266 9.88 -7.20 10.13
C ASN A 266 9.66 -7.45 8.64
N HIS A 267 9.24 -6.42 7.90
CA HIS A 267 9.03 -6.50 6.45
C HIS A 267 10.33 -6.82 5.70
N THR A 268 11.45 -6.21 6.07
CA THR A 268 12.76 -6.51 5.43
C THR A 268 13.20 -7.96 5.67
N LEU A 269 13.02 -8.49 6.88
CA LEU A 269 13.37 -9.88 7.19
C LEU A 269 12.44 -10.88 6.47
N ASN A 270 11.15 -10.56 6.33
CA ASN A 270 10.23 -11.38 5.54
C ASN A 270 10.55 -11.32 4.04
N ALA A 271 10.91 -10.15 3.51
CA ALA A 271 11.39 -10.00 2.13
C ALA A 271 12.64 -10.86 1.89
N LEU A 272 13.59 -10.83 2.83
CA LEU A 272 14.79 -11.67 2.78
C LEU A 272 14.45 -13.17 2.83
N ALA A 273 13.57 -13.58 3.73
CA ALA A 273 13.12 -14.97 3.85
C ALA A 273 12.47 -15.46 2.55
N ASN A 274 11.56 -14.68 1.98
CA ASN A 274 10.91 -14.98 0.71
C ASN A 274 11.91 -15.02 -0.44
N TRP A 275 12.88 -14.09 -0.46
CA TRP A 275 13.94 -14.09 -1.45
C TRP A 275 14.83 -15.34 -1.38
N CYS A 276 15.04 -15.88 -0.17
CA CYS A 276 15.73 -17.13 0.14
C CYS A 276 14.85 -18.40 0.02
N ALA A 277 13.64 -18.30 -0.54
CA ALA A 277 12.70 -19.43 -0.66
C ALA A 277 13.31 -20.72 -1.24
N PRO A 278 14.18 -20.70 -2.27
CA PRO A 278 14.79 -21.93 -2.80
C PRO A 278 15.53 -22.75 -1.73
N LEU A 279 16.24 -22.10 -0.80
CA LEU A 279 16.90 -22.79 0.30
C LEU A 279 15.91 -23.17 1.39
N ARG A 280 15.02 -22.26 1.78
CA ARG A 280 14.06 -22.47 2.89
C ARG A 280 13.06 -23.59 2.63
N GLN A 281 12.64 -23.77 1.38
CA GLN A 281 11.67 -24.80 0.97
C GLN A 281 12.30 -26.19 0.87
N ALA A 282 13.62 -26.29 0.66
CA ALA A 282 14.32 -27.57 0.71
C ALA A 282 14.38 -28.07 2.16
N ASP A 283 14.08 -29.35 2.38
CA ASP A 283 14.29 -29.97 3.69
C ASP A 283 15.78 -30.04 4.06
N ALA A 284 16.07 -30.30 5.33
CA ALA A 284 17.43 -30.27 5.85
C ALA A 284 18.37 -31.28 5.18
N ALA A 285 17.88 -32.47 4.82
CA ALA A 285 18.68 -33.51 4.19
C ALA A 285 18.97 -33.16 2.72
N ALA A 286 17.95 -32.71 1.99
CA ALA A 286 18.09 -32.21 0.62
C ALA A 286 19.05 -31.02 0.55
N ARG A 287 18.94 -30.07 1.50
CA ARG A 287 19.84 -28.92 1.60
C ARG A 287 21.29 -29.36 1.87
N ALA A 288 21.51 -30.27 2.82
CA ALA A 288 22.85 -30.79 3.11
C ALA A 288 23.48 -31.49 1.89
N SER A 289 22.70 -32.32 1.18
CA SER A 289 23.16 -32.99 -0.04
C SER A 289 23.48 -32.00 -1.16
N ALA A 290 22.61 -31.00 -1.38
CA ALA A 290 22.82 -29.95 -2.37
C ALA A 290 24.08 -29.11 -2.06
N ARG A 291 24.31 -28.77 -0.79
CA ARG A 291 25.50 -28.06 -0.34
C ARG A 291 26.76 -28.87 -0.65
N ALA A 292 26.77 -30.15 -0.30
CA ALA A 292 27.91 -31.04 -0.56
C ALA A 292 28.20 -31.17 -2.06
N ALA A 293 27.18 -31.33 -2.90
CA ALA A 293 27.33 -31.40 -4.35
C ALA A 293 27.90 -30.11 -4.94
N LEU A 294 27.44 -28.95 -4.47
CA LEU A 294 27.95 -27.65 -4.89
C LEU A 294 29.43 -27.48 -4.53
N LEU A 295 29.81 -27.82 -3.29
CA LEU A 295 31.17 -27.67 -2.80
C LEU A 295 32.15 -28.69 -3.39
N ALA A 296 31.67 -29.87 -3.77
CA ALA A 296 32.46 -30.80 -4.56
C ALA A 296 32.84 -30.23 -5.94
N ALA A 297 31.93 -29.47 -6.56
CA ALA A 297 32.16 -28.84 -7.86
C ALA A 297 32.90 -27.48 -7.77
N ALA A 298 32.70 -26.73 -6.68
CA ALA A 298 33.28 -25.40 -6.47
C ALA A 298 33.64 -25.17 -4.99
N PRO A 299 34.74 -25.75 -4.47
CA PRO A 299 35.13 -25.65 -3.06
C PRO A 299 35.31 -24.21 -2.56
N GLN A 300 35.71 -23.31 -3.45
CA GLN A 300 35.86 -21.88 -3.16
C GLN A 300 34.56 -21.17 -2.77
N ARG A 301 33.39 -21.82 -2.90
CA ARG A 301 32.06 -21.29 -2.54
C ARG A 301 31.65 -21.55 -1.10
N GLU A 302 32.48 -22.19 -0.28
CA GLU A 302 32.18 -22.52 1.12
C GLU A 302 31.63 -21.31 1.90
N SER A 303 32.29 -20.16 1.77
CA SER A 303 31.91 -18.91 2.44
C SER A 303 30.61 -18.31 1.89
N ASP A 304 30.42 -18.35 0.57
CA ASP A 304 29.17 -17.91 -0.07
C ASP A 304 27.99 -18.80 0.41
N CYS A 305 28.16 -20.12 0.47
CA CYS A 305 27.16 -21.06 0.97
C CYS A 305 26.82 -20.80 2.45
N ALA A 306 27.83 -20.65 3.30
CA ALA A 306 27.63 -20.36 4.72
C ALA A 306 26.89 -19.03 4.93
N ALA A 307 27.21 -18.00 4.14
CA ALA A 307 26.49 -16.73 4.17
C ALA A 307 25.02 -16.89 3.74
N LEU A 308 24.73 -17.66 2.68
CA LEU A 308 23.36 -17.96 2.27
C LEU A 308 22.59 -18.74 3.36
N ASP A 309 23.24 -19.66 4.08
CA ASP A 309 22.64 -20.37 5.20
C ASP A 309 22.19 -19.41 6.31
N VAL A 310 23.02 -18.42 6.64
CA VAL A 310 22.70 -17.37 7.63
C VAL A 310 21.49 -16.54 7.19
N LEU A 311 21.46 -16.10 5.92
CA LEU A 311 20.33 -15.31 5.40
C LEU A 311 19.04 -16.13 5.32
N ALA A 312 19.12 -17.40 4.94
CA ALA A 312 17.96 -18.27 4.82
C ALA A 312 17.36 -18.67 6.19
N ALA A 313 18.12 -18.55 7.29
CA ALA A 313 17.69 -18.96 8.62
C ALA A 313 16.79 -17.94 9.34
N VAL A 314 16.65 -16.71 8.81
CA VAL A 314 15.91 -15.63 9.49
C VAL A 314 14.62 -15.25 8.77
N ASP A 315 13.72 -14.64 9.53
CA ASP A 315 12.45 -14.02 9.12
C ASP A 315 11.98 -13.07 10.24
N ALA A 316 10.79 -12.49 10.12
CA ALA A 316 10.25 -11.61 11.16
C ALA A 316 10.07 -12.30 12.53
N ASP A 317 9.84 -13.63 12.56
CA ASP A 317 9.71 -14.37 13.83
C ASP A 317 11.03 -14.42 14.61
N THR A 318 12.16 -14.23 13.92
CA THR A 318 13.50 -14.17 14.55
C THR A 318 13.63 -12.98 15.52
N VAL A 319 13.02 -11.83 15.20
CA VAL A 319 13.05 -10.62 16.05
C VAL A 319 11.83 -10.51 16.97
N ARG A 320 10.79 -11.32 16.75
CA ARG A 320 9.54 -11.30 17.51
C ARG A 320 9.72 -11.41 19.03
N PRO A 321 10.59 -12.28 19.59
CA PRO A 321 10.82 -12.36 21.05
C PRO A 321 11.40 -11.07 21.66
N ILE A 322 12.07 -10.25 20.85
CA ILE A 322 12.62 -8.94 21.24
C ILE A 322 11.50 -7.89 21.21
N PHE A 323 10.78 -7.80 20.08
CA PHE A 323 9.74 -6.81 19.84
C PHE A 323 8.50 -6.98 20.73
N LEU A 324 8.16 -8.22 21.10
CA LEU A 324 7.09 -8.47 22.10
C LEU A 324 7.38 -7.84 23.48
N LYS A 325 8.63 -7.49 23.77
CA LYS A 325 9.07 -6.93 25.06
C LYS A 325 9.38 -5.44 24.99
N THR A 326 9.20 -4.79 23.84
CA THR A 326 9.61 -3.40 23.66
C THR A 326 8.89 -2.71 22.51
N THR A 327 8.48 -1.46 22.72
CA THR A 327 8.02 -0.55 21.65
C THR A 327 9.14 0.38 21.17
N ALA A 328 10.40 0.06 21.48
CA ALA A 328 11.53 0.91 21.10
C ALA A 328 11.64 1.05 19.58
N ILE A 329 11.99 2.25 19.15
CA ILE A 329 12.33 2.63 17.76
C ILE A 329 13.74 3.25 17.72
N GLY A 330 14.26 3.50 16.51
CA GLY A 330 15.54 4.16 16.29
C GLY A 330 16.72 3.49 16.99
N SER A 331 17.60 4.28 17.62
CA SER A 331 18.87 3.79 18.19
C SER A 331 18.69 2.72 19.28
N LEU A 332 17.64 2.82 20.11
CA LEU A 332 17.38 1.84 21.17
C LEU A 332 16.95 0.50 20.59
N MET A 333 16.09 0.52 19.57
CA MET A 333 15.68 -0.66 18.82
C MET A 333 16.88 -1.34 18.17
N ARG A 334 17.72 -0.57 17.46
CA ARG A 334 18.92 -1.09 16.77
C ARG A 334 19.85 -1.84 17.72
N ARG A 335 20.13 -1.27 18.90
CA ARG A 335 20.93 -1.94 19.93
C ARG A 335 20.31 -3.26 20.40
N LYS A 336 18.98 -3.37 20.46
CA LYS A 336 18.29 -4.59 20.90
C LYS A 336 18.31 -5.69 19.83
N ILE A 337 18.20 -5.33 18.55
CA ILE A 337 18.21 -6.28 17.43
C ILE A 337 19.62 -6.61 16.91
N GLN A 338 20.66 -5.93 17.40
CA GLN A 338 22.06 -6.15 17.02
C GLN A 338 22.49 -7.64 16.99
N PRO A 339 22.09 -8.50 17.94
CA PRO A 339 22.46 -9.93 17.89
C PRO A 339 21.89 -10.68 16.68
N VAL A 340 20.75 -10.21 16.14
CA VAL A 340 20.14 -10.76 14.92
C VAL A 340 20.71 -10.09 13.67
N VAL A 341 20.94 -8.78 13.71
CA VAL A 341 21.34 -8.00 12.54
C VAL A 341 22.81 -8.16 12.18
N THR A 342 23.73 -8.21 13.15
CA THR A 342 25.19 -8.29 12.86
C THR A 342 25.53 -9.48 11.96
N PRO A 343 25.10 -10.73 12.28
CA PRO A 343 25.42 -11.88 11.43
C PRO A 343 24.87 -11.76 10.00
N LEU A 344 23.72 -11.09 9.83
CA LEU A 344 23.14 -10.84 8.52
C LEU A 344 23.97 -9.85 7.71
N LEU A 345 24.44 -8.77 8.35
CA LEU A 345 25.31 -7.80 7.69
C LEU A 345 26.65 -8.43 7.29
N ASP A 346 27.23 -9.27 8.14
CA ASP A 346 28.47 -10.00 7.84
C ASP A 346 28.28 -10.97 6.67
N ALA A 347 27.18 -11.75 6.67
CA ALA A 347 26.84 -12.64 5.57
C ALA A 347 26.60 -11.88 4.25
N ILE A 348 25.91 -10.73 4.31
CA ILE A 348 25.73 -9.86 3.15
C ILE A 348 27.08 -9.33 2.65
N ALA A 349 27.98 -8.93 3.54
CA ALA A 349 29.31 -8.44 3.16
C ALA A 349 30.11 -9.51 2.42
N VAL A 350 30.08 -10.77 2.89
CA VAL A 350 30.67 -11.94 2.21
C VAL A 350 30.10 -12.10 0.79
N LEU A 351 28.77 -12.13 0.67
CA LEU A 351 28.10 -12.32 -0.62
C LEU A 351 28.29 -11.14 -1.60
N ARG A 352 28.60 -9.95 -1.08
CA ARG A 352 28.91 -8.76 -1.88
C ARG A 352 30.40 -8.57 -2.13
N ARG A 353 31.27 -9.37 -1.49
CA ARG A 353 32.73 -9.17 -1.45
C ARG A 353 33.12 -7.74 -1.06
N GLN A 354 32.42 -7.20 -0.07
CA GLN A 354 32.85 -5.93 0.53
C GLN A 354 34.05 -6.22 1.46
N PRO A 355 35.09 -5.37 1.44
CA PRO A 355 36.25 -5.53 2.31
C PRO A 355 35.91 -5.41 3.80
#